data_AF-A0A3M0DZL9-F1
#
_entry.id   AF-A0A3M0DZL9-F1
#
_cell.length_a   1.000
_cell.length_b   1.000
_cell.length_c   1.000
_cell.angle_alpha   90.00
_cell.angle_beta   90.00
_cell.angle_gamma   90.00
#
_symmetry.space_group_name_H-M   'P 1'
#
loop_
_entity.id
_entity.type
_entity.pdbx_description
1 polymer ?
#
loop_
_entity_poly.entity_id
_entity_poly.type
_entity_poly.pdbx_seq_one_letter_code
_entity_poly.pdbx_strand_id
1 'polypeptide(L)' 'MSSDDLDAAVADFLDAAERVYDEYDDGYIDADAALSRLGDHVSTLRDVHEGEE' A
#
# COMPACT_ATOMS: atom_id res chain seq x y z
N MET A 1 17.68 3.92 7.12
CA MET A 1 17.34 4.47 5.79
C MET A 1 17.05 5.96 5.99
N SER A 2 17.05 6.81 4.95
CA SER A 2 16.75 8.25 5.15
C SER A 2 15.25 8.50 5.03
N SER A 3 14.78 9.61 5.59
CA SER A 3 13.39 10.07 5.45
C SER A 3 12.88 10.05 4.00
N ASP A 4 13.77 10.27 3.02
CA ASP A 4 13.45 10.16 1.58
C ASP A 4 13.03 8.74 1.14
N ASP A 5 13.60 7.68 1.72
CA ASP A 5 13.21 6.30 1.42
C ASP A 5 11.80 5.99 1.97
N LEU A 6 11.47 6.53 3.15
CA LEU A 6 10.14 6.44 3.73
C LEU A 6 9.12 7.25 2.91
N ASP A 7 9.45 8.48 2.53
CA ASP A 7 8.57 9.33 1.72
C ASP A 7 8.25 8.68 0.35
N ALA A 8 9.23 8.03 -0.28
CA ALA A 8 9.01 7.24 -1.49
C ALA A 8 8.09 6.04 -1.25
N ALA A 9 8.30 5.29 -0.16
CA ALA A 9 7.44 4.15 0.18
C ALA A 9 6.00 4.57 0.51
N VAL A 10 5.82 5.73 1.15
CA VAL A 10 4.49 6.31 1.40
C VAL A 10 3.81 6.69 0.09
N ALA A 11 4.52 7.33 -0.83
CA ALA A 11 3.98 7.66 -2.15
C ALA A 11 3.53 6.41 -2.91
N ASP A 12 4.38 5.38 -2.96
CA ASP A 12 4.06 4.10 -3.59
C ASP A 12 2.86 3.41 -2.94
N PHE A 13 2.73 3.49 -1.61
CA PHE A 13 1.58 2.96 -0.88
C PHE A 13 0.28 3.67 -1.26
N LEU A 14 0.29 5.01 -1.36
CA LEU A 14 -0.89 5.79 -1.71
C LEU A 14 -1.36 5.49 -3.14
N ASP A 15 -0.45 5.44 -4.11
CA ASP A 15 -0.75 5.07 -5.50
C ASP A 15 -1.33 3.65 -5.59
N ALA A 16 -0.75 2.70 -4.84
CA ALA A 16 -1.25 1.33 -4.80
C ALA A 16 -2.63 1.23 -4.16
N ALA A 17 -2.88 1.99 -3.09
CA ALA A 17 -4.18 2.02 -2.41
C ALA A 17 -5.27 2.61 -3.32
N GLU A 18 -5.01 3.73 -4.00
CA GLU A 18 -5.95 4.32 -4.97
C GLU A 18 -6.31 3.32 -6.06
N ARG A 19 -5.32 2.62 -6.61
CA ARG A 19 -5.57 1.59 -7.62
C ARG A 19 -6.44 0.44 -7.11
N VAL A 20 -6.26 0.00 -5.86
CA VAL A 20 -7.11 -1.03 -5.26
C VAL A 20 -8.55 -0.54 -5.11
N TYR A 21 -8.75 0.74 -4.75
CA TYR A 21 -10.08 1.34 -4.69
C TYR A 21 -10.72 1.43 -6.08
N ASP A 22 -9.99 1.88 -7.10
CA ASP A 22 -10.48 1.94 -8.48
C ASP A 22 -10.85 0.55 -9.00
N GLU A 23 -10.00 -0.46 -8.77
CA GLU A 23 -10.28 -1.85 -9.17
C GLU A 23 -11.49 -2.43 -8.45
N TYR A 24 -11.75 -2.02 -7.21
CA TYR A 24 -12.95 -2.41 -6.46
C TYR A 24 -14.21 -1.70 -6.98
N ASP A 25 -14.14 -0.39 -7.23
CA ASP A 25 -15.28 0.41 -7.72
C ASP A 25 -15.69 -0.02 -9.14
N ASP A 26 -14.71 -0.32 -10.00
CA ASP A 26 -14.94 -0.90 -11.33
C ASP A 26 -15.45 -2.36 -11.27
N GLY A 27 -15.42 -3.00 -10.09
CA GLY A 27 -15.89 -4.37 -9.87
C GLY A 27 -14.92 -5.44 -10.41
N TYR A 28 -13.66 -5.11 -10.64
CA TYR A 28 -12.61 -6.08 -11.03
C TYR A 28 -12.19 -6.98 -9.88
N ILE A 29 -12.33 -6.51 -8.63
CA ILE A 29 -12.01 -7.28 -7.42
C ILE A 29 -13.13 -7.20 -6.40
N ASP A 30 -13.31 -8.28 -5.64
CA ASP A 30 -14.22 -8.32 -4.50
C ASP A 30 -13.61 -7.65 -3.26
N ALA A 31 -14.45 -7.33 -2.28
CA ALA A 31 -14.04 -6.67 -1.04
C ALA A 31 -12.94 -7.45 -0.28
N ASP A 32 -13.02 -8.78 -0.23
CA ASP A 32 -12.00 -9.60 0.41
C ASP A 32 -10.64 -9.49 -0.30
N ALA A 33 -10.65 -9.46 -1.64
CA ALA A 33 -9.44 -9.30 -2.44
C ALA A 33 -8.83 -7.90 -2.29
N ALA A 34 -9.67 -6.86 -2.24
CA ALA A 34 -9.25 -5.49 -1.96
C ALA A 34 -8.58 -5.38 -0.59
N LEU A 35 -9.22 -5.92 0.47
CA LEU A 35 -8.68 -5.91 1.83
C LEU A 35 -7.36 -6.69 1.94
N SER A 36 -7.25 -7.84 1.27
CA SER A 36 -6.01 -8.62 1.25
C SER A 36 -4.87 -7.81 0.64
N ARG A 37 -5.09 -7.19 -0.52
CA ARG A 37 -4.06 -6.38 -1.19
C ARG A 37 -3.66 -5.14 -0.38
N LEU A 38 -4.66 -4.45 0.18
CA LEU A 38 -4.38 -3.29 1.04
C LEU A 38 -3.55 -3.71 2.26
N GLY A 39 -3.83 -4.88 2.85
CA GLY A 39 -3.06 -5.45 3.95
C GLY A 39 -1.60 -5.75 3.57
N ASP A 40 -1.37 -6.28 2.38
CA ASP A 40 -0.01 -6.52 1.86
C ASP A 40 0.77 -5.20 1.67
N HIS A 41 0.11 -4.17 1.12
CA HIS A 41 0.71 -2.84 0.98
C HIS A 41 1.02 -2.19 2.34
N VAL A 42 0.12 -2.31 3.32
CA VAL A 42 0.37 -1.82 4.70
C VAL A 42 1.55 -2.54 5.34
N SER A 43 1.65 -3.86 5.15
CA SER A 43 2.75 -4.65 5.70
C SER A 43 4.09 -4.22 5.10
N THR A 44 4.11 -3.99 3.79
CA THR A 44 5.30 -3.49 3.08
C THR A 44 5.74 -2.12 3.59
N LEU A 45 4.80 -1.18 3.75
CA LEU A 45 5.09 0.15 4.28
C LEU A 45 5.62 0.09 5.72
N ARG A 46 5.05 -0.81 6.53
CA ARG A 46 5.46 -1.02 7.91
C ARG A 46 6.87 -1.61 8.00
N ASP A 47 7.22 -2.57 7.15
CA ASP A 47 8.57 -3.14 7.08
C ASP A 47 9.61 -2.07 6.71
N VAL A 48 9.27 -1.16 5.80
CA VAL A 48 10.15 -0.03 5.43
C VAL A 48 10.32 0.92 6.62
N HIS A 49 9.22 1.28 7.30
CA HIS A 49 9.26 2.19 8.44
C HIS A 49 9.99 1.60 9.66
N GLU A 50 9.74 0.33 10.00
CA GLU A 50 10.43 -0.35 11.11
C GLU A 50 11.88 -0.68 10.76
N GLY A 51 12.22 -0.83 9.48
CA GLY A 51 13.59 -0.96 8.98
C GLY A 51 14.43 0.33 9.06
N GLU A 52 13.85 1.44 9.53
CA GLU A 52 14.58 2.68 9.83
C GLU A 52 15.31 2.68 11.19
N GLU A 53 15.06 1.68 12.05
CA GLU A 53 15.67 1.52 13.39
C GLU A 53 17.11 0.96 13.38
#